data_AF-A0ABD6QIY3-F1
#
_entry.id   AF-A0ABD6QIY3-F1
#
_cell.length_a   1.000
_cell.length_b   1.000
_cell.length_c   1.000
_cell.angle_alpha   90.00
_cell.angle_beta   90.00
_cell.angle_gamma   90.00
#
_symmetry.space_group_name_H-M   'P 1'
#
loop_
_entity.id
_entity.type
_entity.pdbx_description
1 polymer ?
#
loop_
_entity_poly.entity_id
_entity_poly.type
_entity_poly.pdbx_seq_one_letter_code
_entity_poly.pdbx_strand_id
1 'polypeptide(L)'
;MDAMTELEFDDIQHIMLTGTPHLTGRYEFLSFDTPEAGRAWLAEMVPLVQSATDVRETVNVFKRWVNLAFTWNGLRALGVDENTLASFPNEFREGMASRADILGDTGAAAPEHWVGWFATNPSSSG
;
A
#
# COMPACT_ATOMS: atom_id res chain seq x y z
N MET A 1 -12.04 19.15 26.80
CA MET A 1 -12.25 19.49 25.38
C MET A 1 -11.12 18.81 24.65
N ASP A 2 -11.40 17.70 23.96
CA ASP A 2 -10.44 17.11 23.03
C ASP A 2 -10.05 18.22 22.06
N ALA A 3 -8.75 18.51 21.97
CA ALA A 3 -8.25 19.26 20.83
C ALA A 3 -8.69 18.46 19.59
N MET A 4 -9.52 19.05 18.73
CA MET A 4 -9.79 18.45 17.44
C MET A 4 -8.44 18.32 16.74
N THR A 5 -7.94 17.10 16.61
CA THR A 5 -6.72 16.83 15.86
C THR A 5 -6.96 17.29 14.43
N GLU A 6 -6.25 18.33 14.03
CA GLU A 6 -6.27 18.81 12.65
C GLU A 6 -5.56 17.80 11.76
N LEU A 7 -6.10 17.55 10.57
CA LEU A 7 -5.49 16.64 9.62
C LEU A 7 -4.39 17.36 8.85
N GLU A 8 -3.18 16.80 8.88
CA GLU A 8 -2.03 17.27 8.11
C GLU A 8 -2.18 16.86 6.64
N PHE A 9 -2.97 17.61 5.86
CA PHE A 9 -3.32 17.25 4.48
C PHE A 9 -2.11 17.12 3.53
N ASP A 10 -1.00 17.77 3.86
CA ASP A 10 0.26 17.68 3.11
C ASP A 10 0.97 16.32 3.30
N ASP A 11 0.65 15.59 4.37
CA ASP A 11 1.22 14.27 4.69
C ASP A 11 0.26 13.11 4.38
N ILE A 12 -0.90 13.40 3.79
CA ILE A 12 -1.91 12.40 3.42
C ILE A 12 -1.88 12.22 1.90
N GLN A 13 -1.61 11.01 1.42
CA GLN A 13 -1.74 10.70 -0.01
C GLN A 13 -3.16 11.00 -0.52
N HIS A 14 -3.26 11.63 -1.69
CA HIS A 14 -4.51 12.19 -2.18
C HIS A 14 -5.67 11.20 -2.25
N ILE A 15 -5.40 9.91 -2.54
CA ILE A 15 -6.42 8.87 -2.75
C ILE A 15 -7.29 8.63 -1.51
N MET A 16 -6.79 8.95 -0.31
CA MET A 16 -7.55 8.77 0.92
C MET A 16 -8.70 9.77 1.07
N LEU A 17 -8.60 10.96 0.45
CA LEU A 17 -9.53 12.07 0.67
C LEU A 17 -10.12 12.68 -0.60
N THR A 18 -9.49 12.45 -1.76
CA THR A 18 -9.87 13.11 -3.02
C THR A 18 -10.01 12.12 -4.16
N GLY A 19 -11.24 12.01 -4.68
CA GLY A 19 -11.51 11.32 -5.94
C GLY A 19 -10.97 12.13 -7.12
N THR A 20 -10.01 11.56 -7.86
CA THR A 20 -9.48 12.18 -9.08
C THR A 20 -10.20 11.66 -10.32
N PRO A 21 -10.39 12.50 -11.36
CA PRO A 21 -11.03 12.09 -12.59
C PRO A 21 -10.04 11.27 -13.44
N HIS A 22 -9.95 9.97 -13.14
CA HIS A 22 -9.15 9.02 -13.91
C HIS A 22 -10.06 8.07 -14.70
N LEU A 23 -9.67 7.78 -15.95
CA LEU A 23 -10.39 6.84 -16.81
C LEU A 23 -9.93 5.39 -16.61
N THR A 24 -8.69 5.21 -16.13
CA THR A 24 -8.04 3.90 -15.97
C THR A 24 -7.05 3.94 -14.81
N GLY A 25 -6.89 2.82 -14.10
CA GLY A 25 -5.85 2.61 -13.09
C GLY A 25 -4.91 1.46 -13.48
N ARG A 26 -3.65 1.53 -13.03
CA ARG A 26 -2.66 0.45 -13.17
C ARG A 26 -2.09 0.16 -11.78
N TYR A 27 -2.10 -1.11 -11.38
CA TYR A 27 -1.54 -1.57 -10.11
C TYR A 27 -0.30 -2.40 -10.40
N GLU A 28 0.83 -2.00 -9.82
CA GLU A 28 2.10 -2.70 -9.95
C GLU A 28 2.49 -3.28 -8.60
N PHE A 29 2.66 -4.60 -8.55
CA PHE A 29 3.17 -5.30 -7.38
C PHE A 29 4.65 -5.52 -7.56
N LEU A 30 5.45 -4.95 -6.66
CA LEU A 30 6.90 -4.94 -6.74
C LEU A 30 7.50 -5.63 -5.51
N SER A 31 8.61 -6.32 -5.73
CA SER A 31 9.50 -6.79 -4.68
C SER A 31 10.93 -6.40 -5.04
N PHE A 32 11.76 -6.30 -4.02
CA PHE A 32 13.16 -5.90 -4.15
C PHE A 32 14.02 -6.94 -3.47
N ASP A 33 15.09 -7.35 -4.14
CA ASP A 33 16.03 -8.35 -3.60
C ASP A 33 16.79 -7.84 -2.38
N THR A 34 16.94 -6.52 -2.27
CA THR A 34 17.62 -5.87 -1.14
C THR A 34 16.81 -4.69 -0.59
N PRO A 35 16.87 -4.45 0.73
CA PRO A 35 16.26 -3.28 1.35
C PRO A 35 16.77 -1.95 0.75
N GLU A 36 18.05 -1.89 0.38
CA GLU A 36 18.70 -0.72 -0.20
C GLU A 36 18.10 -0.36 -1.55
N ALA A 37 17.88 -1.35 -2.42
CA ALA A 37 17.26 -1.14 -3.72
C ALA A 37 15.81 -0.64 -3.58
N GLY A 38 15.04 -1.22 -2.65
CA GLY A 38 13.68 -0.79 -2.37
C GLY A 38 13.60 0.65 -1.85
N ARG A 39 14.51 1.03 -0.92
CA ARG A 39 14.58 2.41 -0.42
C ARG A 39 15.06 3.40 -1.48
N ALA A 40 16.00 3.01 -2.34
CA ALA A 40 16.44 3.84 -3.46
C ALA A 40 15.30 4.11 -4.45
N TRP A 41 14.55 3.07 -4.84
CA TRP A 41 13.37 3.21 -5.67
C TRP A 41 12.30 4.09 -5.02
N LEU A 42 12.05 3.90 -3.72
CA LEU A 42 11.08 4.71 -2.97
C LEU A 42 11.47 6.20 -2.98
N ALA A 43 12.75 6.52 -2.80
CA ALA A 43 13.24 7.89 -2.83
C ALA A 43 12.99 8.59 -4.19
N GLU A 44 13.02 7.84 -5.29
CA GLU A 44 12.67 8.35 -6.62
C GLU A 44 11.16 8.52 -6.82
N MET A 45 10.35 7.68 -6.17
CA MET A 45 8.89 7.69 -6.32
C MET A 45 8.17 8.70 -5.44
N VAL A 46 8.67 8.97 -4.23
CA VAL A 46 8.04 9.90 -3.26
C VAL A 46 7.71 11.26 -3.88
N PRO A 47 8.59 11.92 -4.67
CA PRO A 47 8.27 13.19 -5.32
C PRO A 47 7.11 13.15 -6.34
N LEU A 48 6.70 11.95 -6.77
CA LEU A 48 5.60 11.75 -7.72
C LEU A 48 4.27 11.49 -7.03
N VAL A 49 4.29 11.21 -5.72
CA VAL A 49 3.09 10.95 -4.92
C VAL A 49 2.50 12.28 -4.48
N GLN A 50 1.28 12.57 -4.92
CA GLN A 50 0.59 13.80 -4.56
C GLN A 50 -0.11 13.66 -3.21
N SER A 51 0.02 14.68 -2.37
CA SER A 51 -0.75 14.83 -1.14
C SER A 51 -2.20 15.26 -1.41
N ALA A 52 -3.03 15.25 -0.37
CA ALA A 52 -4.39 15.75 -0.40
C ALA A 52 -4.46 17.27 -0.61
N THR A 53 -3.39 18.00 -0.28
CA THR A 53 -3.23 19.42 -0.64
C THR A 53 -2.89 19.55 -2.13
N ASP A 54 -1.82 18.87 -2.60
CA ASP A 54 -1.32 19.01 -3.97
C ASP A 54 -2.39 18.72 -5.01
N VAL A 55 -3.20 17.68 -4.78
CA VAL A 55 -4.23 17.28 -5.73
C VAL A 55 -5.28 18.36 -5.91
N ARG A 56 -5.63 19.15 -4.88
CA ARG A 56 -6.69 20.17 -4.97
C ARG A 56 -6.30 21.26 -5.95
N GLU A 57 -5.03 21.61 -5.99
CA GLU A 57 -4.49 22.61 -6.92
C GLU A 57 -4.27 22.03 -8.32
N THR A 58 -3.96 20.74 -8.41
CA THR A 58 -3.47 20.13 -9.64
C THR A 58 -4.51 19.29 -10.40
N VAL A 59 -5.62 18.88 -9.79
CA VAL A 59 -6.60 17.92 -10.34
C VAL A 59 -7.17 18.31 -11.71
N ASN A 60 -7.29 19.61 -11.97
CA ASN A 60 -7.81 20.12 -13.24
C ASN A 60 -6.76 20.08 -14.36
N VAL A 61 -5.47 20.15 -14.01
CA VAL A 61 -4.35 20.24 -14.96
C VAL A 61 -3.72 18.86 -15.20
N PHE A 62 -3.48 18.09 -14.14
CA PHE A 62 -2.90 16.76 -14.23
C PHE A 62 -3.98 15.70 -14.50
N LYS A 63 -3.56 14.61 -15.14
CA LYS A 63 -4.43 13.48 -15.53
C LYS A 63 -3.87 12.12 -15.08
N ARG A 64 -2.83 12.13 -14.25
CA ARG A 64 -2.14 10.94 -13.75
C ARG A 64 -1.73 11.20 -12.32
N TRP A 65 -1.94 10.20 -11.47
CA TRP A 65 -1.63 10.23 -10.05
C TRP A 65 -0.96 8.93 -9.65
N VAL A 66 0.01 9.03 -8.75
CA VAL A 66 0.72 7.88 -8.20
C VAL A 66 0.36 7.78 -6.73
N ASN A 67 0.04 6.57 -6.29
CA ASN A 67 -0.10 6.23 -4.88
C ASN A 67 0.79 5.03 -4.58
N LEU A 68 1.35 5.03 -3.38
CA LEU A 68 2.19 3.94 -2.90
C LEU A 68 1.54 3.29 -1.68
N ALA A 69 1.51 1.97 -1.68
CA ALA A 69 1.03 1.18 -0.55
C ALA A 69 2.02 0.04 -0.28
N PHE A 70 2.09 -0.38 0.98
CA PHE A 70 3.00 -1.44 1.40
C PHE A 70 2.21 -2.58 2.01
N THR A 71 2.67 -3.80 1.77
CA THR A 71 2.28 -4.96 2.58
C THR A 71 3.12 -4.99 3.85
N TRP A 72 2.67 -5.72 4.87
CA TRP A 72 3.47 -5.92 6.08
C TRP A 72 4.85 -6.53 5.77
N ASN A 73 4.88 -7.55 4.91
CA ASN A 73 6.13 -8.17 4.44
C ASN A 73 7.01 -7.18 3.67
N GLY A 74 6.42 -6.25 2.92
CA GLY A 74 7.15 -5.19 2.22
C GLY A 74 7.82 -4.21 3.18
N LEU A 75 7.11 -3.76 4.23
CA LEU A 75 7.69 -2.92 5.27
C LEU A 75 8.86 -3.64 5.98
N ARG A 76 8.68 -4.93 6.29
CA ARG A 76 9.74 -5.75 6.88
C ARG A 76 10.95 -5.87 5.96
N ALA A 77 10.74 -6.14 4.67
CA ALA A 77 11.80 -6.22 3.68
C ALA A 77 12.54 -4.89 3.47
N LEU A 78 11.86 -3.75 3.69
CA LEU A 78 12.48 -2.42 3.66
C LEU A 78 13.26 -2.07 4.93
N GLY A 79 13.23 -2.93 5.95
CA GLY A 79 13.98 -2.77 7.20
C GLY A 79 13.27 -1.97 8.29
N VAL A 80 11.93 -1.88 8.26
CA VAL A 80 11.17 -1.35 9.40
C VAL A 80 11.38 -2.27 10.61
N ASP A 81 11.58 -1.69 11.79
CA ASP A 81 11.90 -2.46 12.99
C ASP A 81 10.70 -3.29 13.49
N GLU A 82 11.01 -4.39 14.18
CA GLU A 82 10.02 -5.36 14.64
C GLU A 82 9.02 -4.77 15.65
N ASN A 83 9.38 -3.72 16.42
CA ASN A 83 8.44 -3.09 17.35
C ASN A 83 7.38 -2.29 16.58
N THR A 84 7.79 -1.51 15.58
CA THR A 84 6.85 -0.84 14.68
C THR A 84 6.01 -1.86 13.90
N LEU A 85 6.61 -2.92 13.36
CA LEU A 85 5.89 -3.98 12.66
C LEU A 85 4.85 -4.68 13.54
N ALA A 86 5.16 -4.88 14.84
CA ALA A 86 4.25 -5.50 15.80
C ALA A 86 3.06 -4.59 16.18
N SER A 87 3.18 -3.28 15.98
CA SER A 87 2.12 -2.32 16.33
C SER A 87 0.93 -2.36 15.35
N PHE A 88 1.12 -2.89 14.14
CA PHE A 88 0.04 -2.99 13.15
C PHE A 88 -1.05 -3.98 13.56
N PRO A 89 -2.29 -3.79 13.09
CA PRO A 89 -3.38 -4.74 13.33
C PRO A 89 -3.07 -6.15 12.80
N ASN A 90 -3.65 -7.18 13.43
CA ASN A 90 -3.43 -8.58 13.04
C ASN A 90 -3.77 -8.82 11.57
N GLU A 91 -4.86 -8.23 11.07
CA GLU A 91 -5.31 -8.35 9.68
C GLU A 91 -4.26 -7.91 8.66
N PHE A 92 -3.53 -6.86 8.97
CA PHE A 92 -2.48 -6.35 8.09
C PHE A 92 -1.23 -7.24 8.14
N ARG A 93 -0.91 -7.76 9.33
CA ARG A 93 0.22 -8.69 9.55
C ARG A 93 0.00 -10.04 8.88
N GLU A 94 -1.20 -10.60 9.01
CA GLU A 94 -1.58 -11.91 8.47
C GLU A 94 -1.69 -11.91 6.95
N GLY A 95 -2.12 -10.78 6.37
CA GLY A 95 -2.40 -10.65 4.95
C GLY A 95 -3.72 -11.31 4.54
N MET A 96 -4.17 -10.99 3.32
CA MET A 96 -5.50 -11.35 2.84
C MET A 96 -5.68 -12.87 2.63
N ALA A 97 -4.68 -13.54 2.05
CA ALA A 97 -4.74 -14.98 1.74
C ALA A 97 -4.91 -15.84 3.00
N SER A 98 -4.16 -15.53 4.08
CA SER A 98 -4.26 -16.24 5.37
C SER A 98 -5.62 -16.06 6.05
N ARG A 99 -6.41 -15.07 5.61
CA ARG A 99 -7.71 -14.71 6.18
C ARG A 99 -8.88 -15.09 5.30
N ALA A 100 -8.66 -15.87 4.25
CA ALA A 100 -9.69 -16.26 3.28
C ALA A 100 -10.95 -16.84 3.94
N ASP A 101 -10.79 -17.68 4.96
CA ASP A 101 -11.91 -18.28 5.71
C ASP A 101 -12.80 -17.22 6.39
N ILE A 102 -12.20 -16.13 6.88
CA ILE A 102 -12.91 -15.01 7.52
C ILE A 102 -13.53 -14.09 6.46
N LEU A 103 -12.84 -13.91 5.33
CA LEU A 103 -13.27 -13.06 4.21
C LEU A 103 -14.34 -13.73 3.33
N GLY A 104 -14.51 -15.04 3.45
CA GLY A 104 -15.45 -15.83 2.63
C GLY A 104 -14.89 -16.25 1.27
N ASP A 105 -13.57 -16.10 1.07
CA ASP A 105 -12.86 -16.45 -0.16
C ASP A 105 -12.70 -17.98 -0.25
N THR A 106 -13.76 -18.66 -0.72
CA THR A 106 -13.87 -20.12 -0.77
C THR A 106 -14.21 -20.61 -2.19
N GLY A 107 -14.05 -21.92 -2.44
CA GLY A 107 -14.33 -22.51 -3.75
C GLY A 107 -13.49 -21.84 -4.83
N ALA A 108 -14.11 -21.38 -5.92
CA ALA A 108 -13.42 -20.71 -7.02
C ALA A 108 -12.74 -19.38 -6.62
N ALA A 109 -13.13 -18.77 -5.49
CA ALA A 109 -12.51 -17.56 -4.96
C ALA A 109 -11.38 -17.85 -3.96
N ALA A 110 -11.08 -19.13 -3.66
CA ALA A 110 -10.05 -19.49 -2.70
C ALA A 110 -8.64 -19.00 -3.13
N PRO A 111 -7.74 -18.68 -2.18
CA PRO A 111 -6.40 -18.16 -2.48
C PRO A 111 -5.57 -19.01 -3.44
N GLU A 112 -5.73 -20.32 -3.38
CA GLU A 112 -5.10 -21.29 -4.29
C GLU A 112 -5.52 -21.17 -5.77
N HIS A 113 -6.54 -20.37 -6.06
CA HIS A 113 -6.96 -20.00 -7.41
C HIS A 113 -6.66 -18.54 -7.76
N TRP A 114 -6.09 -17.76 -6.84
CA TRP A 114 -5.67 -16.39 -7.15
C TRP A 114 -4.54 -16.42 -8.18
N VAL A 115 -4.45 -15.37 -8.98
CA VAL A 115 -3.46 -15.26 -10.05
C VAL A 115 -2.38 -14.25 -9.68
N GLY A 116 -1.14 -14.53 -10.10
CA GLY A 116 -0.01 -13.63 -9.93
C GLY A 116 0.35 -13.39 -8.46
N TRP A 117 0.72 -12.15 -8.13
CA TRP A 117 1.24 -11.76 -6.81
C TRP A 117 0.23 -11.89 -5.66
N PHE A 118 -1.05 -12.06 -5.98
CA PHE A 118 -2.08 -12.35 -5.00
C PHE A 118 -1.97 -13.79 -4.48
N ALA A 119 -1.51 -14.74 -5.30
CA ALA A 119 -1.44 -16.16 -4.97
C ALA A 119 -0.30 -16.54 -4.01
N THR A 120 0.68 -15.65 -3.80
CA THR A 120 1.92 -15.97 -3.08
C THR A 120 1.89 -15.42 -1.66
N ASN A 121 1.87 -16.33 -0.69
CA ASN A 121 2.36 -16.06 0.66
C ASN A 121 3.90 -16.24 0.63
N PRO A 122 4.73 -15.21 0.87
CA PRO A 122 6.18 -15.34 0.79
C PRO A 122 6.79 -16.19 1.94
N SER A 123 6.00 -16.93 2.71
CA SER A 123 6.49 -17.79 3.80
C SER A 123 7.01 -19.17 3.38
N SER A 124 7.33 -19.39 2.11
CA SER A 124 7.98 -20.63 1.67
C SER A 124 9.14 -20.35 0.72
N SER A 125 10.29 -19.97 1.27
CA SER A 125 11.61 -20.28 0.72
C SER A 125 12.59 -20.28 1.88
N GLY A 126 13.26 -21.42 2.10
CA GLY A 126 14.41 -21.53 3.01
C GLY A 126 15.71 -21.05 2.39
#